data_AF-A0A7G9S0Y0-F1
#
_entry.id   AF-A0A7G9S0Y0-F1
#
_cell.length_a   1.000
_cell.length_b   1.000
_cell.length_c   1.000
_cell.angle_alpha   90.00
_cell.angle_beta   90.00
_cell.angle_gamma   90.00
#
_symmetry.space_group_name_H-M   'P 1'
#
loop_
_entity.id
_entity.type
_entity.pdbx_description
1 polymer ?
#
loop_
_entity_poly.entity_id
_entity_poly.type
_entity_poly.pdbx_seq_one_letter_code
_entity_poly.pdbx_strand_id
1 'polypeptide(L)'
;MVIKLTKQEIIETTKAFIPVAIMTVVGGLITLLIGTRLRYMFDAGSSGYNAGIWELIFPLGFLAIFVLLIASGVLMFMMVIRILYQSIYKQNSYRFFTYPVTSRQLFFSKILTTLFWSVVSYAMILGVFLIAITLSVGDLSLISGFFGSMGEAFAYLLGGKNVLGHVLVALQGLITNLRYIVFILFAGSIANSSYIRKNRAFMTFLIYMGLVIVTSILYGIVGVEGITFTSTGDLSISNVSLSIQLLSDLIMIVIASFGTIWFWDHKLEVLN
;
A
#
# COMPACT_ATOMS: atom_id res chain seq x y z
N MET A 1 11.98 6.94 23.49
CA MET A 1 11.87 5.46 23.58
C MET A 1 11.33 4.86 22.28
N VAL A 2 10.20 5.38 21.75
CA VAL A 2 9.57 4.93 20.48
C VAL A 2 10.56 4.80 19.31
N ILE A 3 11.39 5.81 19.04
CA ILE A 3 12.38 5.77 17.93
C ILE A 3 13.34 4.58 18.06
N LYS A 4 13.78 4.23 19.28
CA LYS A 4 14.69 3.09 19.50
C LYS A 4 13.97 1.77 19.21
N LEU A 5 12.70 1.66 19.61
CA LEU A 5 11.84 0.50 19.32
C LEU A 5 11.63 0.35 17.82
N THR A 6 11.27 1.44 17.14
CA THR A 6 11.04 1.45 15.69
C THR A 6 12.29 1.04 14.93
N LYS A 7 13.47 1.55 15.32
CA LYS A 7 14.74 1.13 14.71
C LYS A 7 14.99 -0.36 14.86
N GLN A 8 14.79 -0.92 16.05
CA GLN A 8 14.98 -2.36 16.29
C GLN A 8 13.97 -3.19 15.51
N GLU A 9 12.71 -2.78 15.48
CA GLU A 9 11.66 -3.45 14.71
C GLU A 9 11.93 -3.43 13.20
N ILE A 10 12.41 -2.31 12.65
CA ILE A 10 12.81 -2.23 11.23
C ILE A 10 13.89 -3.28 10.94
N ILE A 11 14.92 -3.36 11.79
CA ILE A 11 16.00 -4.34 11.62
C ILE A 11 15.47 -5.77 11.67
N GLU A 12 14.63 -6.10 12.66
CA GLU A 12 14.04 -7.43 12.82
C GLU A 12 13.09 -7.79 11.66
N THR A 13 12.36 -6.82 11.12
CA THR A 13 11.39 -7.01 10.03
C THR A 13 12.01 -7.02 8.64
N THR A 14 13.28 -6.62 8.49
CA THR A 14 14.03 -6.71 7.21
C THR A 14 13.90 -8.09 6.57
N LYS A 15 14.07 -9.16 7.35
CA LYS A 15 13.99 -10.55 6.84
C LYS A 15 12.59 -10.90 6.30
N ALA A 16 11.54 -10.25 6.80
CA ALA A 16 10.19 -10.45 6.31
C ALA A 16 9.97 -9.80 4.93
N PHE A 17 10.70 -8.73 4.60
CA PHE A 17 10.58 -8.03 3.31
C PHE A 17 11.54 -8.52 2.23
N ILE A 18 12.54 -9.34 2.56
CA ILE A 18 13.43 -9.97 1.58
C ILE A 18 12.65 -10.66 0.44
N PRO A 19 11.58 -11.45 0.68
CA PRO A 19 10.82 -12.07 -0.41
C PRO A 19 10.16 -11.06 -1.35
N VAL A 20 9.73 -9.90 -0.84
CA VAL A 20 9.17 -8.82 -1.66
C VAL A 20 10.26 -8.24 -2.57
N ALA A 21 11.46 -8.01 -2.02
CA ALA A 21 12.60 -7.54 -2.79
C ALA A 21 13.01 -8.53 -3.88
N ILE A 22 13.12 -9.81 -3.54
CA ILE A 22 13.46 -10.87 -4.49
C ILE A 22 12.41 -10.94 -5.59
N MET A 23 11.12 -11.00 -5.26
CA MET A 23 10.07 -11.10 -6.28
C MET A 23 10.00 -9.85 -7.15
N THR A 24 10.24 -8.67 -6.58
CA THR A 24 10.27 -7.42 -7.35
C THR A 24 11.42 -7.42 -8.36
N VAL A 25 12.62 -7.82 -7.92
CA VAL A 25 13.80 -7.91 -8.80
C VAL A 25 13.60 -8.98 -9.87
N VAL A 26 13.13 -10.17 -9.49
CA VAL A 26 12.83 -11.27 -10.43
C VAL A 26 11.74 -10.85 -11.42
N GLY A 27 10.66 -10.22 -10.95
CA GLY A 27 9.59 -9.67 -11.78
C GLY A 27 10.09 -8.61 -12.75
N GLY A 28 11.00 -7.73 -12.30
CA GLY A 28 11.69 -6.77 -13.15
C GLY A 28 12.57 -7.43 -14.22
N LEU A 29 13.34 -8.45 -13.87
CA LEU A 29 14.14 -9.21 -14.83
C LEU A 29 13.28 -9.93 -15.87
N ILE A 30 12.18 -10.55 -15.45
CA ILE A 30 11.21 -11.18 -16.35
C ILE A 30 10.58 -10.12 -17.27
N THR A 31 10.23 -8.95 -16.72
CA THR A 31 9.70 -7.82 -17.50
C THR A 31 10.69 -7.36 -18.57
N LEU A 32 11.98 -7.26 -18.21
CA LEU A 32 13.05 -6.93 -19.16
C LEU A 32 13.17 -7.99 -20.26
N LEU A 33 13.15 -9.28 -19.91
CA LEU A 33 13.23 -10.37 -20.88
C LEU A 33 12.02 -10.39 -21.83
N ILE A 34 10.81 -10.24 -21.28
CA ILE A 34 9.58 -10.18 -22.07
C ILE A 34 9.61 -8.95 -22.99
N GLY A 35 9.89 -7.77 -22.44
CA GLY A 35 9.85 -6.53 -23.22
C GLY A 35 10.92 -6.45 -24.30
N THR A 36 12.15 -6.92 -24.04
CA THR A 36 13.19 -6.99 -25.09
C THR A 36 12.79 -7.95 -26.20
N ARG A 37 12.23 -9.13 -25.87
CA ARG A 37 11.73 -10.08 -26.87
C ARG A 37 10.57 -9.51 -27.68
N LEU A 38 9.61 -8.85 -27.03
CA LEU A 38 8.49 -8.17 -27.70
C LEU A 38 8.99 -7.10 -28.66
N ARG A 39 9.98 -6.30 -28.25
CA ARG A 39 10.60 -5.29 -29.11
C ARG A 39 11.27 -5.91 -30.33
N TYR A 40 12.15 -6.90 -30.14
CA TYR A 40 12.82 -7.58 -31.26
C TYR A 40 11.80 -8.20 -32.24
N MET A 41 10.70 -8.76 -31.71
CA MET A 41 9.65 -9.36 -32.52
C MET A 41 8.78 -8.32 -33.23
N PHE A 42 8.52 -7.17 -32.61
CA PHE A 42 7.82 -6.05 -33.23
C PHE A 42 8.63 -5.43 -34.38
N ASP A 43 9.92 -5.21 -34.15
CA ASP A 43 10.84 -4.68 -35.16
C ASP A 43 10.99 -5.67 -36.34
N ALA A 44 11.02 -6.98 -36.08
CA ALA A 44 11.11 -8.02 -37.11
C ALA A 44 9.78 -8.35 -37.81
N GLY A 45 8.64 -8.15 -37.15
CA GLY A 45 7.30 -8.54 -37.62
C GLY A 45 6.55 -7.46 -38.42
N SER A 46 6.98 -6.20 -38.30
CA SER A 46 6.38 -5.04 -38.99
C SER A 46 6.60 -5.02 -40.52
N SER A 47 7.36 -5.97 -41.07
CA SER A 47 7.72 -6.05 -42.49
C SER A 47 7.23 -7.32 -43.21
N GLY A 48 6.39 -8.15 -42.58
CA GLY A 48 5.93 -9.43 -43.17
C GLY A 48 4.45 -9.80 -42.96
N TYR A 49 3.98 -10.80 -43.72
CA TYR A 49 2.61 -11.32 -43.79
C TYR A 49 1.98 -11.83 -42.47
N ASN A 50 2.71 -11.82 -41.35
CA ASN A 50 2.26 -12.32 -40.04
C ASN A 50 1.83 -11.21 -39.06
N ALA A 51 1.56 -9.99 -39.54
CA ALA A 51 1.17 -8.83 -38.72
C ALA A 51 0.04 -9.14 -37.71
N GLY A 52 -0.98 -9.92 -38.11
CA GLY A 52 -2.11 -10.26 -37.24
C GLY A 52 -1.77 -11.15 -36.03
N ILE A 53 -0.73 -11.99 -36.11
CA ILE A 53 -0.29 -12.80 -34.95
C ILE A 53 0.49 -11.91 -33.96
N TRP A 54 1.24 -10.95 -34.48
CA TRP A 54 2.01 -10.02 -33.66
C TRP A 54 1.12 -9.00 -32.92
N GLU A 55 0.02 -8.59 -33.53
CA GLU A 55 -1.02 -7.75 -32.89
C GLU A 55 -1.67 -8.44 -31.68
N LEU A 56 -1.70 -9.77 -31.62
CA LEU A 56 -2.21 -10.53 -30.47
C LEU A 56 -1.17 -10.74 -29.37
N ILE A 57 0.10 -10.93 -29.72
CA ILE A 57 1.17 -11.23 -28.75
C ILE A 57 1.57 -10.00 -27.93
N PHE A 58 1.55 -8.81 -28.54
CA PHE A 58 1.98 -7.58 -27.88
C PHE A 58 1.11 -7.22 -26.65
N PRO A 59 -0.25 -7.19 -26.74
CA PRO A 59 -1.11 -6.96 -25.57
C PRO A 59 -0.97 -8.03 -24.48
N LEU A 60 -0.78 -9.30 -24.86
CA LEU A 60 -0.56 -10.40 -23.90
C LEU A 60 0.73 -10.21 -23.10
N GLY A 61 1.78 -9.71 -23.75
CA GLY A 61 3.03 -9.34 -23.11
C GLY A 61 2.88 -8.21 -22.08
N PHE A 62 2.14 -7.16 -22.41
CA PHE A 62 1.81 -6.08 -21.47
C PHE A 62 0.98 -6.56 -20.29
N LEU A 63 -0.01 -7.44 -20.55
CA LEU A 63 -0.81 -8.05 -19.49
C LEU A 63 0.07 -8.87 -18.53
N ALA A 64 1.02 -9.65 -19.05
CA ALA A 64 1.95 -10.41 -18.21
C ALA A 64 2.81 -9.50 -17.30
N ILE A 65 3.32 -8.39 -17.83
CA ILE A 65 4.07 -7.39 -17.05
C ILE A 65 3.18 -6.77 -15.96
N PHE A 66 1.93 -6.44 -16.29
CA PHE A 66 0.97 -5.89 -15.34
C PHE A 66 0.62 -6.88 -14.22
N VAL A 67 0.47 -8.17 -14.54
CA VAL A 67 0.26 -9.22 -13.54
C VAL A 67 1.46 -9.34 -12.59
N LEU A 68 2.70 -9.24 -13.08
CA LEU A 68 3.90 -9.27 -12.24
C LEU A 68 3.99 -8.06 -11.29
N LEU A 69 3.57 -6.89 -11.76
CA LEU A 69 3.49 -5.68 -10.94
C LEU A 69 2.45 -5.86 -9.82
N ILE A 70 1.25 -6.34 -10.16
CA ILE A 70 0.20 -6.63 -9.17
C ILE A 70 0.68 -7.69 -8.18
N ALA A 71 1.30 -8.78 -8.64
CA ALA A 71 1.80 -9.85 -7.79
C ALA A 71 2.81 -9.33 -6.75
N SER A 72 3.70 -8.42 -7.16
CA SER A 72 4.67 -7.76 -6.27
C SER A 72 3.96 -6.89 -5.22
N GLY A 73 2.92 -6.15 -5.61
CA GLY A 73 2.07 -5.38 -4.70
C GLY A 73 1.28 -6.24 -3.71
N VAL A 74 0.73 -7.38 -4.16
CA VAL A 74 0.02 -8.33 -3.28
C VAL A 74 0.98 -8.93 -2.25
N LEU A 75 2.19 -9.30 -2.64
CA LEU A 75 3.19 -9.81 -1.70
C LEU A 75 3.61 -8.76 -0.67
N MET A 76 3.79 -7.50 -1.09
CA MET A 76 4.02 -6.40 -0.16
C MET A 76 2.89 -6.31 0.86
N PHE A 77 1.64 -6.34 0.42
CA PHE A 77 0.48 -6.29 1.31
C PHE A 77 0.44 -7.48 2.29
N MET A 78 0.76 -8.69 1.82
CA MET A 78 0.88 -9.88 2.66
C MET A 78 1.95 -9.72 3.75
N MET A 79 3.09 -9.09 3.43
CA MET A 79 4.14 -8.84 4.43
C MET A 79 3.77 -7.75 5.44
N VAL A 80 3.03 -6.72 5.02
CA VAL A 80 2.43 -5.75 5.93
C VAL A 80 1.50 -6.45 6.93
N ILE A 81 0.62 -7.34 6.47
CA ILE A 81 -0.23 -8.15 7.35
C ILE A 81 0.61 -9.02 8.28
N ARG A 82 1.69 -9.63 7.78
CA ARG A 82 2.59 -10.44 8.62
C ARG A 82 3.18 -9.64 9.77
N ILE A 83 3.54 -8.37 9.55
CA ILE A 83 4.08 -7.50 10.60
C ILE A 83 3.00 -7.03 11.56
N LEU A 84 1.85 -6.58 11.04
CA LEU A 84 0.78 -6.02 11.86
C LEU A 84 -0.01 -7.09 12.64
N TYR A 85 -0.05 -8.34 12.15
CA TYR A 85 -0.82 -9.41 12.77
C TYR A 85 0.05 -10.58 13.22
N GLN A 86 0.78 -11.25 12.33
CA GLN A 86 1.46 -12.49 12.68
C GLN A 86 2.64 -12.26 13.65
N SER A 87 3.36 -11.16 13.50
CA SER A 87 4.47 -10.80 14.39
C SER A 87 4.00 -10.54 15.82
N ILE A 88 2.85 -9.86 15.97
CA ILE A 88 2.28 -9.48 17.27
C ILE A 88 1.61 -10.66 17.96
N TYR A 89 0.83 -11.47 17.23
CA TYR A 89 -0.08 -12.44 17.84
C TYR A 89 0.31 -13.91 17.67
N LYS A 90 1.31 -14.22 16.83
CA LYS A 90 1.76 -15.61 16.63
C LYS A 90 3.23 -15.82 16.97
N GLN A 91 4.14 -15.08 16.32
CA GLN A 91 5.57 -15.40 16.35
C GLN A 91 6.28 -14.86 17.59
N ASN A 92 5.95 -13.64 18.03
CA ASN A 92 6.66 -12.97 19.12
C ASN A 92 5.71 -12.43 20.20
N SER A 93 4.52 -13.00 20.36
CA SER A 93 3.47 -12.47 21.24
C SER A 93 3.96 -12.28 22.67
N TYR A 94 4.56 -13.32 23.25
CA TYR A 94 5.07 -13.27 24.62
C TYR A 94 6.12 -12.16 24.78
N ARG A 95 7.13 -12.11 23.90
CA ARG A 95 8.18 -11.08 23.94
C ARG A 95 7.62 -9.68 23.71
N PHE A 96 6.63 -9.53 22.85
CA PHE A 96 6.04 -8.24 22.50
C PHE A 96 5.29 -7.61 23.67
N PHE A 97 4.49 -8.40 24.41
CA PHE A 97 3.70 -7.91 25.54
C PHE A 97 4.46 -7.90 26.88
N THR A 98 5.65 -8.49 26.96
CA THR A 98 6.49 -8.47 28.18
C THR A 98 7.54 -7.35 28.19
N TYR A 99 7.67 -6.58 27.10
CA TYR A 99 8.56 -5.44 27.11
C TYR A 99 8.13 -4.39 28.16
N PRO A 100 9.06 -3.79 28.92
CA PRO A 100 8.76 -2.75 29.90
C PRO A 100 8.50 -1.39 29.21
N VAL A 101 7.52 -1.37 28.31
CA VAL A 101 7.10 -0.22 27.52
C VAL A 101 5.58 -0.17 27.50
N THR A 102 5.03 1.04 27.36
CA THR A 102 3.58 1.20 27.32
C THR A 102 3.00 0.73 25.98
N SER A 103 1.78 0.18 25.99
CA SER A 103 1.04 -0.26 24.80
C SER A 103 0.94 0.83 23.73
N ARG A 104 0.86 2.10 24.15
CA ARG A 104 0.91 3.27 23.26
C ARG A 104 2.22 3.37 22.48
N GLN A 105 3.35 3.17 23.15
CA GLN A 105 4.67 3.22 22.50
C GLN A 105 4.86 2.07 21.51
N LEU A 106 4.35 0.89 21.83
CA LEU A 106 4.35 -0.27 20.92
C LEU A 106 3.48 -0.02 19.69
N PHE A 107 2.29 0.55 19.88
CA PHE A 107 1.36 0.89 18.81
C PHE A 107 1.98 1.87 17.81
N PHE A 108 2.53 2.99 18.30
CA PHE A 108 3.19 3.96 17.44
C PHE A 108 4.43 3.39 16.74
N SER A 109 5.20 2.54 17.42
CA SER A 109 6.35 1.89 16.79
C SER A 109 5.93 1.02 15.60
N LYS A 110 4.85 0.25 15.73
CA LYS A 110 4.31 -0.60 14.66
C LYS A 110 3.81 0.20 13.46
N ILE A 111 3.11 1.31 13.71
CA ILE A 111 2.67 2.21 12.64
C ILE A 111 3.88 2.75 11.88
N LEU A 112 4.88 3.30 12.59
CA LEU A 112 6.06 3.87 11.96
C LEU A 112 6.87 2.84 11.17
N THR A 113 7.09 1.65 11.73
CA THR A 113 7.79 0.55 11.05
C THR A 113 7.06 0.15 9.77
N THR A 114 5.72 0.08 9.81
CA THR A 114 4.91 -0.31 8.65
C THR A 114 4.87 0.78 7.58
N LEU A 115 4.76 2.05 7.97
CA LEU A 115 4.84 3.18 7.05
C LEU A 115 6.20 3.23 6.35
N PHE A 116 7.29 3.05 7.11
CA PHE A 116 8.64 2.99 6.55
C PHE A 116 8.75 1.92 5.47
N TRP A 117 8.36 0.68 5.80
CA TRP A 117 8.42 -0.42 4.83
C TRP A 117 7.46 -0.27 3.66
N SER A 118 6.32 0.41 3.86
CA SER A 118 5.40 0.72 2.78
C SER A 118 6.05 1.65 1.77
N VAL A 119 6.67 2.75 2.23
CA VAL A 119 7.39 3.69 1.35
C VAL A 119 8.56 3.00 0.65
N VAL A 120 9.39 2.25 1.38
CA VAL A 120 10.53 1.52 0.80
C VAL A 120 10.08 0.53 -0.27
N SER A 121 9.00 -0.22 -0.01
CA SER A 121 8.49 -1.21 -0.97
C SER A 121 7.89 -0.55 -2.20
N TYR A 122 7.13 0.54 -2.06
CA TYR A 122 6.60 1.29 -3.21
C TYR A 122 7.73 1.85 -4.08
N ALA A 123 8.73 2.48 -3.46
CA ALA A 123 9.89 3.00 -4.18
C ALA A 123 10.65 1.90 -4.92
N MET A 124 10.85 0.75 -4.29
CA MET A 124 11.51 -0.40 -4.89
C MET A 124 10.71 -1.00 -6.06
N ILE A 125 9.41 -1.23 -5.89
CA ILE A 125 8.54 -1.77 -6.95
C ILE A 125 8.51 -0.82 -8.14
N LEU A 126 8.22 0.47 -7.90
CA LEU A 126 8.18 1.45 -8.98
C LEU A 126 9.54 1.60 -9.67
N GLY A 127 10.63 1.72 -8.90
CA GLY A 127 11.97 1.89 -9.46
C GLY A 127 12.42 0.71 -10.32
N VAL A 128 12.24 -0.53 -9.83
CA VAL A 128 12.65 -1.73 -10.57
C VAL A 128 11.84 -1.93 -11.84
N PHE A 129 10.51 -1.79 -11.78
CA PHE A 129 9.67 -1.96 -12.96
C PHE A 129 9.87 -0.82 -13.96
N LEU A 130 10.08 0.42 -13.50
CA LEU A 130 10.41 1.55 -14.38
C LEU A 130 11.71 1.29 -15.14
N ILE A 131 12.79 0.90 -14.44
CA ILE A 131 14.08 0.56 -15.07
C ILE A 131 13.91 -0.61 -16.05
N ALA A 132 13.18 -1.65 -15.66
CA ALA A 132 12.93 -2.81 -16.51
C ALA A 132 12.21 -2.43 -17.81
N ILE A 133 11.16 -1.60 -17.72
CA ILE A 133 10.41 -1.12 -18.88
C ILE A 133 11.30 -0.24 -19.75
N THR A 134 12.03 0.72 -19.19
CA THR A 134 12.88 1.63 -19.97
C THR A 134 13.99 0.89 -20.71
N LEU A 135 14.62 -0.09 -20.06
CA LEU A 135 15.64 -0.93 -20.71
C LEU A 135 15.03 -1.83 -21.79
N SER A 136 13.80 -2.31 -21.58
CA SER A 136 13.13 -3.17 -22.55
C SER A 136 12.72 -2.44 -23.85
N VAL A 137 12.24 -1.20 -23.73
CA VAL A 137 11.93 -0.31 -24.86
C VAL A 137 13.22 0.25 -25.48
N GLY A 138 14.29 0.37 -24.68
CA GLY A 138 15.56 0.96 -25.08
C GLY A 138 15.49 2.48 -25.23
N ASP A 139 14.51 3.11 -24.59
CA ASP A 139 14.30 4.54 -24.58
C ASP A 139 14.51 5.08 -23.16
N LEU A 140 15.67 5.70 -22.93
CA LEU A 140 16.00 6.37 -21.67
C LEU A 140 15.16 7.63 -21.44
N SER A 141 14.54 8.18 -22.49
CA SER A 141 13.66 9.34 -22.38
C SER A 141 12.43 9.05 -21.54
N LEU A 142 12.03 7.78 -21.40
CA LEU A 142 10.95 7.35 -20.52
C LEU A 142 11.25 7.62 -19.03
N ILE A 143 12.53 7.55 -18.62
CA ILE A 143 12.93 7.90 -17.24
C ILE A 143 12.75 9.40 -17.05
N SER A 144 13.30 10.23 -17.95
CA SER A 144 13.15 11.68 -17.87
C SER A 144 11.70 12.12 -18.04
N GLY A 145 10.90 11.43 -18.86
CA GLY A 145 9.48 11.70 -19.07
C GLY A 145 8.65 11.35 -17.85
N PHE A 146 8.98 10.26 -17.15
CA PHE A 146 8.35 9.93 -15.87
C PHE A 146 8.65 10.99 -14.81
N PHE A 147 9.92 11.36 -14.62
CA PHE A 147 10.29 12.41 -13.66
C PHE A 147 9.77 13.79 -14.08
N GLY A 148 9.70 14.08 -15.37
CA GLY A 148 9.08 15.27 -15.92
C GLY A 148 7.58 15.32 -15.61
N SER A 149 6.85 14.23 -15.86
CA SER A 149 5.43 14.10 -15.53
C SER A 149 5.18 14.20 -14.02
N MET A 150 6.06 13.63 -13.19
CA MET A 150 6.00 13.82 -11.75
C MET A 150 6.26 15.29 -11.37
N GLY A 151 7.26 15.93 -11.99
CA GLY A 151 7.58 17.34 -11.78
C GLY A 151 6.44 18.26 -12.17
N GLU A 152 5.79 17.99 -13.30
CA GLU A 152 4.57 18.65 -13.74
C GLU A 152 3.43 18.40 -12.75
N ALA A 153 3.21 17.16 -12.32
CA ALA A 153 2.20 16.85 -11.30
C ALA A 153 2.48 17.61 -10.00
N PHE A 154 3.73 17.69 -9.54
CA PHE A 154 4.12 18.49 -8.38
C PHE A 154 3.93 19.99 -8.60
N ALA A 155 4.24 20.50 -9.79
CA ALA A 155 4.02 21.89 -10.16
C ALA A 155 2.52 22.22 -10.25
N TYR A 156 1.69 21.31 -10.74
CA TYR A 156 0.23 21.43 -10.71
C TYR A 156 -0.30 21.40 -9.28
N LEU A 157 0.24 20.54 -8.41
CA LEU A 157 -0.13 20.49 -6.99
C LEU A 157 0.24 21.77 -6.23
N LEU A 158 1.37 22.40 -6.53
CA LEU A 158 1.89 23.56 -5.78
C LEU A 158 1.61 24.93 -6.44
N GLY A 159 1.43 24.99 -7.76
CA GLY A 159 1.29 26.22 -8.54
C GLY A 159 -0.12 26.52 -9.04
N GLY A 160 -1.09 25.62 -8.83
CA GLY A 160 -2.48 25.80 -9.26
C GLY A 160 -3.26 26.83 -8.42
N LYS A 161 -4.33 27.40 -8.99
CA LYS A 161 -5.24 28.35 -8.27
C LYS A 161 -5.90 27.75 -7.02
N ASN A 162 -5.91 26.42 -6.88
CA ASN A 162 -6.51 25.66 -5.77
C ASN A 162 -5.46 24.85 -4.98
N VAL A 163 -4.32 25.46 -4.61
CA VAL A 163 -3.24 24.82 -3.81
C VAL A 163 -3.80 24.06 -2.60
N LEU A 164 -4.79 24.64 -1.91
CA LEU A 164 -5.42 23.99 -0.75
C LEU A 164 -6.07 22.65 -1.12
N GLY A 165 -6.82 22.56 -2.23
CA GLY A 165 -7.44 21.31 -2.67
C GLY A 165 -6.43 20.23 -3.02
N HIS A 166 -5.33 20.62 -3.68
CA HIS A 166 -4.23 19.72 -4.03
C HIS A 166 -3.47 19.18 -2.80
N VAL A 167 -3.21 20.04 -1.81
CA VAL A 167 -2.63 19.64 -0.52
C VAL A 167 -3.57 18.69 0.22
N LEU A 168 -4.88 18.95 0.20
CA LEU A 168 -5.87 18.07 0.82
C LEU A 168 -5.89 16.68 0.16
N VAL A 169 -5.74 16.57 -1.16
CA VAL A 169 -5.63 15.27 -1.86
C VAL A 169 -4.39 14.49 -1.40
N ALA A 170 -3.23 15.15 -1.33
CA ALA A 170 -1.99 14.50 -0.89
C ALA A 170 -2.09 14.01 0.56
N LEU A 171 -2.63 14.85 1.45
CA LEU A 171 -2.90 14.48 2.85
C LEU A 171 -3.92 13.33 2.94
N GLN A 172 -4.96 13.35 2.11
CA GLN A 172 -5.99 12.31 2.09
C GLN A 172 -5.40 10.95 1.72
N GLY A 173 -4.49 10.89 0.75
CA GLY A 173 -3.79 9.65 0.40
C GLY A 173 -2.97 9.07 1.56
N LEU A 174 -2.23 9.92 2.28
CA LEU A 174 -1.45 9.52 3.45
C LEU A 174 -2.34 9.05 4.61
N ILE A 175 -3.41 9.80 4.90
CA ILE A 175 -4.34 9.50 5.99
C ILE A 175 -5.14 8.21 5.69
N THR A 176 -5.56 8.02 4.43
CA THR A 176 -6.23 6.78 3.99
C THR A 176 -5.33 5.56 4.19
N ASN A 177 -4.04 5.66 3.86
CA ASN A 177 -3.08 4.58 4.08
C ASN A 177 -2.93 4.28 5.58
N LEU A 178 -2.76 5.32 6.40
CA LEU A 178 -2.66 5.18 7.86
C LEU A 178 -3.93 4.52 8.45
N ARG A 179 -5.12 4.88 7.96
CA ARG A 179 -6.41 4.27 8.35
C ARG A 179 -6.40 2.76 8.13
N TYR A 180 -5.95 2.28 6.97
CA TYR A 180 -5.89 0.83 6.71
C TYR A 180 -4.93 0.09 7.64
N ILE A 181 -3.76 0.68 7.94
CA ILE A 181 -2.79 0.10 8.89
C ILE A 181 -3.44 -0.04 10.28
N VAL A 182 -4.11 1.01 10.76
CA VAL A 182 -4.78 1.01 12.06
C VAL A 182 -5.96 0.04 12.09
N PHE A 183 -6.72 -0.09 10.99
CA PHE A 183 -7.82 -1.05 10.91
C PHE A 183 -7.35 -2.49 11.01
N ILE A 184 -6.21 -2.84 10.39
CA ILE A 184 -5.61 -4.17 10.53
C ILE A 184 -5.20 -4.43 11.97
N LEU A 185 -4.56 -3.47 12.64
CA LEU A 185 -4.18 -3.58 14.05
C LEU A 185 -5.39 -3.76 14.96
N PHE A 186 -6.44 -2.96 14.73
CA PHE A 186 -7.67 -3.02 15.51
C PHE A 186 -8.39 -4.36 15.30
N ALA A 187 -8.58 -4.79 14.06
CA ALA A 187 -9.17 -6.08 13.75
C ALA A 187 -8.37 -7.24 14.37
N GLY A 188 -7.03 -7.16 14.33
CA GLY A 188 -6.14 -8.14 14.97
C GLY A 188 -6.29 -8.18 16.49
N SER A 189 -6.47 -7.01 17.13
CA SER A 189 -6.67 -6.91 18.58
C SER A 189 -7.99 -7.51 19.04
N ILE A 190 -9.08 -7.27 18.30
CA ILE A 190 -10.39 -7.86 18.57
C ILE A 190 -10.34 -9.38 18.37
N ALA A 191 -9.78 -9.83 17.25
CA ALA A 191 -9.74 -11.25 16.89
C ALA A 191 -8.92 -12.12 17.85
N ASN A 192 -7.95 -11.53 18.56
CA ASN A 192 -7.16 -12.20 19.59
C ASN A 192 -7.59 -11.86 21.02
N SER A 193 -8.74 -11.20 21.18
CA SER A 193 -9.34 -11.00 22.51
C SER A 193 -9.99 -12.29 23.03
N SER A 194 -10.28 -12.31 24.33
CA SER A 194 -10.97 -13.43 25.00
C SER A 194 -12.35 -13.78 24.42
N TYR A 195 -12.91 -12.92 23.56
CA TYR A 195 -14.18 -13.17 22.89
C TYR A 195 -14.09 -14.20 21.76
N ILE A 196 -12.90 -14.43 21.18
CA ILE A 196 -12.76 -15.27 19.98
C ILE A 196 -11.79 -16.44 20.27
N ARG A 197 -12.36 -17.64 20.34
CA ARG A 197 -11.62 -18.87 20.69
C ARG A 197 -11.08 -19.64 19.48
N LYS A 198 -11.75 -19.61 18.32
CA LYS A 198 -11.38 -20.41 17.14
C LYS A 198 -11.24 -19.54 15.89
N ASN A 199 -10.38 -19.96 14.95
CA ASN A 199 -10.15 -19.31 13.65
C ASN A 199 -9.83 -17.81 13.74
N ARG A 200 -8.96 -17.41 14.68
CA ARG A 200 -8.59 -16.00 14.93
C ARG A 200 -8.14 -15.26 13.67
N ALA A 201 -7.39 -15.91 12.78
CA ALA A 201 -6.94 -15.28 11.53
C ALA A 201 -8.10 -14.95 10.56
N PHE A 202 -9.07 -15.86 10.45
CA PHE A 202 -10.26 -15.63 9.62
C PHE A 202 -11.16 -14.55 10.23
N MET A 203 -11.30 -14.54 11.57
CA MET A 203 -12.04 -13.50 12.26
C MET A 203 -11.40 -12.12 12.08
N THR A 204 -10.06 -12.00 12.12
CA THR A 204 -9.36 -10.75 11.79
C THR A 204 -9.75 -10.25 10.40
N PHE A 205 -9.77 -11.14 9.40
CA PHE A 205 -10.14 -10.78 8.04
C PHE A 205 -11.60 -10.32 7.95
N LEU A 206 -12.54 -11.04 8.57
CA LEU A 206 -13.96 -10.66 8.58
C LEU A 206 -14.19 -9.32 9.27
N ILE A 207 -13.55 -9.06 10.41
CA ILE A 207 -13.67 -7.79 11.13
C ILE A 207 -13.09 -6.64 10.29
N TYR A 208 -11.92 -6.86 9.67
CA TYR A 208 -11.32 -5.87 8.77
C TYR A 208 -12.25 -5.55 7.59
N MET A 209 -12.79 -6.57 6.93
CA MET A 209 -13.77 -6.38 5.84
C MET A 209 -15.02 -5.65 6.32
N GLY A 210 -15.55 -6.01 7.49
CA GLY A 210 -16.67 -5.33 8.12
C GLY A 210 -16.40 -3.85 8.35
N LEU A 211 -15.22 -3.49 8.86
CA LEU A 211 -14.81 -2.10 9.04
C LEU A 211 -14.76 -1.34 7.71
N VAL A 212 -14.15 -1.94 6.68
CA VAL A 212 -14.07 -1.32 5.35
C VAL A 212 -15.46 -1.09 4.76
N ILE A 213 -16.37 -2.08 4.84
CA ILE A 213 -17.75 -1.95 4.36
C ILE A 213 -18.50 -0.87 5.13
N VAL A 214 -18.42 -0.87 6.46
CA VAL A 214 -19.07 0.15 7.30
C VAL A 214 -18.57 1.54 6.94
N THR A 215 -17.25 1.74 6.79
CA THR A 215 -16.73 3.04 6.36
C THR A 215 -17.21 3.43 4.96
N SER A 216 -17.33 2.48 4.03
CA SER A 216 -17.82 2.74 2.68
C SER A 216 -19.29 3.20 2.70
N ILE A 217 -20.12 2.55 3.53
CA ILE A 217 -21.52 2.96 3.73
C ILE A 217 -21.59 4.35 4.36
N LEU A 218 -20.75 4.65 5.35
CA LEU A 218 -20.70 5.97 5.99
C LEU A 218 -20.31 7.07 5.00
N TYR A 219 -19.32 6.84 4.13
CA TYR A 219 -19.00 7.80 3.07
C TYR A 219 -20.15 8.00 2.09
N GLY A 220 -20.86 6.92 1.75
CA GLY A 220 -22.06 6.99 0.91
C GLY A 220 -23.17 7.84 1.53
N ILE A 221 -23.40 7.74 2.85
CA ILE A 221 -24.43 8.53 3.56
C ILE A 221 -24.03 10.01 3.64
N VAL A 222 -22.76 10.29 3.90
CA VAL A 222 -22.25 11.66 4.08
C VAL A 222 -22.12 12.40 2.75
N GLY A 223 -22.32 11.72 1.61
CA GLY A 223 -22.20 12.33 0.29
C GLY A 223 -20.74 12.67 -0.05
N VAL A 224 -19.79 11.90 0.49
CA VAL A 224 -18.38 12.04 0.12
C VAL A 224 -18.20 11.41 -1.26
N GLU A 225 -18.32 12.24 -2.29
CA GLU A 225 -17.94 11.86 -3.64
C GLU A 225 -16.42 11.83 -3.75
N GLY A 226 -15.90 10.79 -4.42
CA GLY A 226 -14.48 10.65 -4.69
C GLY A 226 -13.95 11.70 -5.66
N ILE A 227 -12.67 11.57 -6.04
CA ILE A 227 -12.07 12.46 -7.04
C ILE A 227 -12.74 12.22 -8.40
N THR A 228 -13.55 13.17 -8.86
CA THR A 228 -14.15 13.17 -10.20
C THR A 228 -13.25 13.89 -11.19
N PHE A 229 -12.82 13.19 -12.23
CA PHE A 229 -12.18 13.78 -13.40
C PHE A 229 -13.28 14.35 -14.30
N THR A 230 -13.28 15.67 -14.49
CA THR A 230 -14.19 16.30 -15.46
C THR A 230 -13.63 16.12 -16.87
N SER A 231 -14.49 16.02 -17.89
CA SER A 231 -14.05 15.74 -19.26
C SER A 231 -13.19 16.86 -19.88
N THR A 232 -13.06 18.00 -19.22
CA THR A 232 -12.19 19.12 -19.59
C THR A 232 -10.75 18.95 -19.09
N GLY A 233 -10.43 17.87 -18.37
CA GLY A 233 -9.11 17.65 -17.76
C GLY A 233 -8.89 18.45 -16.48
N ASP A 234 -9.89 19.23 -16.05
CA ASP A 234 -9.85 19.95 -14.78
C ASP A 234 -10.22 19.03 -13.62
N LEU A 235 -9.35 19.02 -12.61
CA LEU A 235 -9.60 18.42 -11.31
C LEU A 235 -10.61 19.30 -10.54
N SER A 236 -11.90 19.02 -10.74
CA SER A 236 -12.97 19.56 -9.90
C SER A 236 -12.94 18.87 -8.54
N ILE A 237 -12.08 19.37 -7.67
CA ILE A 237 -12.00 18.95 -6.28
C ILE A 237 -13.05 19.73 -5.49
N SER A 238 -14.08 19.04 -5.00
CA SER A 238 -14.89 19.61 -3.92
C SER A 238 -14.04 19.62 -2.66
N ASN A 239 -13.46 20.78 -2.34
CA ASN A 239 -12.67 20.96 -1.11
C ASN A 239 -13.49 20.54 0.13
N VAL A 240 -14.81 20.71 0.09
CA VAL A 240 -15.73 20.31 1.16
C VAL A 240 -15.78 18.79 1.29
N SER A 241 -15.94 18.02 0.21
CA SER A 241 -16.00 16.55 0.29
C SER A 241 -14.68 15.95 0.79
N LEU A 242 -13.53 16.45 0.31
CA LEU A 242 -12.22 16.03 0.79
C LEU A 242 -12.01 16.36 2.27
N SER A 243 -12.43 17.55 2.70
CA SER A 243 -12.31 17.96 4.11
C SER A 243 -13.12 17.04 5.02
N ILE A 244 -14.34 16.69 4.61
CA ILE A 244 -15.21 15.78 5.36
C ILE A 244 -14.62 14.36 5.37
N GLN A 245 -14.06 13.90 4.25
CA GLN A 245 -13.40 12.60 4.17
C GLN A 245 -12.20 12.53 5.12
N LEU A 246 -11.34 13.55 5.08
CA LEU A 246 -10.18 13.68 5.97
C LEU A 246 -10.60 13.63 7.44
N LEU A 247 -11.62 14.41 7.81
CA LEU A 247 -12.12 14.44 9.18
C LEU A 247 -12.67 13.07 9.61
N SER A 248 -13.48 12.43 8.76
CA SER A 248 -14.02 11.10 9.00
C SER A 248 -12.90 10.06 9.17
N ASP A 249 -11.85 10.12 8.36
CA ASP A 249 -10.71 9.22 8.46
C ASP A 249 -9.97 9.40 9.77
N LEU A 250 -9.71 10.65 10.17
CA LEU A 250 -9.07 10.98 11.44
C LEU A 250 -9.88 10.45 12.62
N ILE A 251 -11.21 10.64 12.61
CA ILE A 251 -12.10 10.10 13.64
C ILE A 251 -12.00 8.57 13.70
N MET A 252 -12.07 7.89 12.56
CA MET A 252 -11.97 6.44 12.49
C MET A 252 -10.61 5.93 12.97
N ILE A 253 -9.52 6.63 12.63
CA ILE A 253 -8.17 6.34 13.12
C ILE A 253 -8.12 6.48 14.64
N VAL A 254 -8.67 7.55 15.21
CA VAL A 254 -8.65 7.78 16.66
C VAL A 254 -9.44 6.69 17.38
N ILE A 255 -10.65 6.36 16.91
CA ILE A 255 -11.51 5.31 17.49
C ILE A 255 -10.80 3.95 17.44
N ALA A 256 -10.29 3.57 16.27
CA ALA A 256 -9.61 2.28 16.10
C ALA A 256 -8.28 2.21 16.87
N SER A 257 -7.54 3.32 16.98
CA SER A 257 -6.32 3.39 17.79
C SER A 257 -6.61 3.21 19.28
N PHE A 258 -7.61 3.93 19.80
CA PHE A 258 -8.04 3.80 21.18
C PHE A 258 -8.54 2.38 21.48
N GLY A 259 -9.37 1.82 20.59
CA GLY A 259 -9.84 0.45 20.69
C GLY A 259 -8.70 -0.56 20.73
N THR A 260 -7.71 -0.41 19.84
CA THR A 260 -6.52 -1.30 19.79
C THR A 260 -5.77 -1.28 21.11
N ILE A 261 -5.46 -0.09 21.64
CA ILE A 261 -4.72 0.07 22.90
C ILE A 261 -5.52 -0.51 24.07
N TRP A 262 -6.83 -0.25 24.12
CA TRP A 262 -7.68 -0.75 25.19
C TRP A 262 -7.75 -2.29 25.19
N PHE A 263 -7.88 -2.93 24.02
CA PHE A 263 -7.84 -4.39 23.91
C PHE A 263 -6.49 -4.94 24.37
N TRP A 264 -5.39 -4.26 24.04
CA TRP A 264 -4.05 -4.68 24.47
C TRP A 264 -3.87 -4.62 25.99
N ASP A 265 -4.43 -3.61 26.64
CA ASP A 265 -4.28 -3.42 28.07
C ASP A 265 -5.20 -4.33 28.92
N HIS A 266 -6.40 -4.69 28.41
CA HIS A 266 -7.44 -5.29 29.26
C HIS A 266 -7.90 -6.69 28.85
N LYS A 267 -7.73 -7.11 27.59
CA LYS A 267 -8.48 -8.26 27.06
C LYS A 267 -7.68 -9.19 26.13
N LEU A 268 -6.38 -9.02 26.04
CA LEU A 268 -5.55 -9.95 25.29
C LEU A 268 -5.28 -11.22 26.08
N GLU A 269 -5.70 -12.34 25.50
CA GLU A 269 -5.15 -13.64 25.86
C GLU A 269 -3.81 -13.76 25.14
N VAL A 270 -2.71 -13.44 25.83
CA VAL A 270 -1.37 -13.83 25.39
C VAL A 270 -1.30 -15.35 25.54
N LEU A 271 -1.73 -16.08 24.50
CA LEU A 271 -1.66 -17.53 24.50
C LEU A 271 -0.20 -17.97 24.34
N ASN A 272 0.23 -18.84 25.26
CA ASN A 272 1.23 -19.87 25.00
C ASN A 272 0.77 -20.78 23.85
#